data_AF-A0A803NLF1-F1
#
_entry.id   AF-A0A803NLF1-F1
#
_cell.length_a   1.000
_cell.length_b   1.000
_cell.length_c   1.000
_cell.angle_alpha   90.00
_cell.angle_beta   90.00
_cell.angle_gamma   90.00
#
_symmetry.space_group_name_H-M   'P 1'
#
loop_
_entity.id
_entity.type
_entity.pdbx_description
1 polymer ?
#
loop_
_entity_poly.entity_id
_entity_poly.type
_entity_poly.pdbx_seq_one_letter_code
_entity_poly.pdbx_strand_id
1 'polypeptide(L)'
;MVEFSQKHGISIRGHKIFWDDPIYQPYWVHSLSPDELGKAAAKRINSVVSKYRRKVIGWDVMNENMHFNFFEDKLGKTASADYYKITQQLDPQTTMLNCEIEQSIRFY
;
A
#
# COMPACT_ATOMS: atom_id res chain seq x y z
N MET A 1 9.33 -17.15 -3.27
CA MET A 1 7.95 -16.80 -3.66
C MET A 1 7.92 -16.12 -5.01
N VAL A 2 8.38 -14.87 -5.16
CA VAL A 2 8.31 -14.16 -6.47
C VAL A 2 9.00 -14.93 -7.60
N GLU A 3 10.25 -15.35 -7.41
CA GLU A 3 10.99 -16.12 -8.43
C GLU A 3 10.33 -17.46 -8.76
N PHE A 4 9.76 -18.14 -7.75
CA PHE A 4 9.02 -19.38 -7.94
C PHE A 4 7.77 -19.14 -8.78
N SER A 5 6.94 -18.16 -8.41
CA SER A 5 5.74 -17.81 -9.17
C SER A 5 6.06 -17.43 -10.61
N GLN A 6 7.12 -16.64 -10.83
CA GLN A 6 7.58 -16.28 -12.17
C GLN A 6 8.01 -17.51 -12.98
N LYS A 7 8.80 -18.41 -12.38
CA LYS A 7 9.23 -19.67 -13.01
C LYS A 7 8.06 -20.55 -13.43
N HIS A 8 6.96 -20.52 -12.67
CA HIS A 8 5.76 -21.32 -12.91
C HIS A 8 4.64 -20.58 -13.66
N GLY A 9 4.89 -19.37 -14.16
CA GLY A 9 3.87 -18.58 -14.89
C GLY A 9 2.69 -18.14 -14.02
N ILE A 10 2.86 -18.09 -12.70
CA ILE A 10 1.82 -17.70 -11.74
C ILE A 10 1.85 -16.17 -11.58
N SER A 11 0.74 -15.52 -11.91
CA SER A 11 0.55 -14.09 -11.70
C SER A 11 0.50 -13.72 -10.21
N ILE A 12 1.15 -12.61 -9.84
CA ILE A 12 1.23 -12.13 -8.45
C ILE A 12 0.56 -10.76 -8.32
N ARG A 13 -0.31 -10.59 -7.33
CA ARG A 13 -0.82 -9.29 -6.88
C ARG A 13 0.02 -8.77 -5.72
N GLY A 14 0.47 -7.52 -5.81
CA GLY A 14 1.24 -6.86 -4.75
C GLY A 14 0.32 -6.38 -3.63
N HIS A 15 0.05 -7.24 -2.66
CA HIS A 15 -0.75 -6.94 -1.46
C HIS A 15 0.16 -6.86 -0.23
N LYS A 16 0.46 -5.68 0.33
CA LYS A 16 0.08 -4.30 -0.03
C LYS A 16 1.19 -3.33 0.33
N ILE A 17 1.16 -2.11 -0.21
CA ILE A 17 2.19 -1.10 0.06
C ILE A 17 1.97 -0.47 1.45
N PHE A 18 0.74 -0.06 1.74
CA PHE A 18 0.33 0.51 3.03
C PHE A 18 -0.96 -0.13 3.56
N TRP A 19 -1.07 -0.22 4.89
CA TRP A 19 -2.32 -0.57 5.60
C TRP A 19 -2.79 0.64 6.38
N ASP A 20 -4.02 1.09 6.22
CA ASP A 20 -4.46 2.26 6.97
C ASP A 20 -4.90 1.97 8.41
N ASP A 21 -5.07 0.69 8.78
CA ASP A 21 -5.35 0.29 10.15
C ASP A 21 -4.12 0.51 11.06
N PRO A 22 -4.25 1.33 12.14
CA PRO A 22 -3.17 1.62 13.07
C PRO A 22 -2.57 0.39 13.74
N ILE A 23 -3.30 -0.70 13.95
CA ILE A 23 -2.78 -1.87 14.69
C ILE A 23 -1.75 -2.67 13.87
N TYR A 24 -1.79 -2.53 12.54
CA TYR A 24 -0.85 -3.18 11.63
C TYR A 24 0.32 -2.26 11.25
N GLN A 25 0.38 -1.05 11.81
CA GLN A 25 1.54 -0.19 11.67
C GLN A 25 2.67 -0.62 12.62
N PRO A 26 3.93 -0.55 12.17
CA PRO A 26 5.06 -0.75 13.08
C PRO A 26 5.02 0.26 14.24
N TYR A 27 5.35 -0.19 15.46
CA TYR A 27 5.24 0.62 16.68
C TYR A 27 5.91 2.02 16.56
N TRP A 28 7.04 2.11 15.87
CA TRP A 28 7.80 3.36 15.70
C TRP A 28 7.09 4.38 14.82
N VAL A 29 6.16 3.95 13.95
CA VAL A 29 5.39 4.83 13.05
C VAL A 29 4.42 5.72 13.81
N HIS A 30 3.92 5.27 14.97
CA HIS A 30 3.02 6.07 15.81
C HIS A 30 3.70 7.31 16.36
N SER A 31 4.99 7.23 16.66
CA SER A 31 5.79 8.30 17.28
C SER A 31 6.37 9.31 16.29
N LEU A 32 6.24 9.07 14.98
CA LEU A 32 6.78 9.97 13.96
C LEU A 32 5.98 11.27 13.86
N SER A 33 6.68 12.37 13.66
CA SER A 33 6.08 13.61 13.18
C SER A 33 5.54 13.45 11.74
N PRO A 34 4.60 14.30 11.29
CA PRO A 34 4.08 14.25 9.92
C PRO A 34 5.17 14.26 8.83
N ASP A 35 6.21 15.07 8.99
CA ASP A 35 7.31 15.15 8.02
C ASP A 35 8.13 13.84 7.97
N GLU A 36 8.44 13.27 9.14
CA GLU A 36 9.15 12.00 9.22
C GLU A 36 8.31 10.84 8.68
N LEU A 37 7.01 10.84 8.95
CA LEU A 37 6.07 9.86 8.42
C LEU A 37 5.98 9.96 6.89
N GLY A 38 5.90 11.17 6.34
CA GLY A 38 5.91 11.41 4.91
C GLY A 38 7.19 10.87 4.25
N LYS A 39 8.35 11.12 4.86
CA LYS A 39 9.66 10.58 4.41
C LYS A 39 9.72 9.06 4.48
N ALA A 40 9.24 8.47 5.57
CA ALA A 40 9.20 7.02 5.76
C ALA A 40 8.27 6.36 4.72
N ALA A 41 7.10 6.94 4.48
CA ALA A 41 6.15 6.49 3.47
C ALA A 41 6.74 6.58 2.05
N ALA A 42 7.35 7.72 1.69
CA ALA A 42 8.00 7.87 0.39
C ALA A 42 9.13 6.85 0.19
N LYS A 43 9.95 6.60 1.22
CA LYS A 43 11.01 5.58 1.18
C LYS A 43 10.43 4.17 0.98
N ARG A 44 9.32 3.85 1.66
CA ARG A 44 8.62 2.56 1.54
C ARG A 44 8.09 2.32 0.13
N ILE A 45 7.36 3.28 -0.45
CA ILE A 45 6.82 3.16 -1.82
C ILE A 45 7.95 2.93 -2.81
N ASN A 46 8.96 3.80 -2.79
CA ASN A 46 10.09 3.68 -3.71
C ASN A 46 10.78 2.32 -3.57
N SER A 47 11.08 1.88 -2.35
CA SER A 47 11.76 0.60 -2.14
C SER A 47 10.94 -0.60 -2.62
N VAL A 48 9.63 -0.63 -2.36
CA VAL A 48 8.77 -1.77 -2.70
C VAL A 48 8.47 -1.80 -4.19
N VAL A 49 8.02 -0.67 -4.74
CA VAL A 49 7.61 -0.58 -6.15
C VAL A 49 8.81 -0.81 -7.04
N SER A 50 9.96 -0.18 -6.77
CA SER A 50 11.16 -0.41 -7.61
C SER A 50 11.66 -1.86 -7.58
N LYS A 51 11.52 -2.56 -6.45
CA LYS A 51 11.98 -3.96 -6.32
C LYS A 51 11.12 -4.96 -7.10
N TYR A 52 9.82 -4.70 -7.17
CA TYR A 52 8.83 -5.63 -7.74
C TYR A 52 8.13 -5.11 -9.00
N ARG A 53 8.52 -3.92 -9.48
CA ARG A 53 8.10 -3.36 -10.77
C ARG A 53 8.16 -4.43 -11.85
N ARG A 54 7.08 -4.55 -12.63
CA ARG A 54 6.91 -5.56 -13.71
C ARG A 54 6.97 -7.03 -13.26
N LYS A 55 6.95 -7.31 -11.96
CA LYS A 55 6.86 -8.68 -11.39
C LYS A 55 5.48 -8.99 -10.82
N VAL A 56 4.59 -8.00 -10.79
CA VAL A 56 3.21 -8.10 -10.30
C VAL A 56 2.25 -7.60 -11.36
N ILE A 57 1.02 -8.12 -11.34
CA ILE A 57 -0.06 -7.73 -12.27
C ILE A 57 -0.87 -6.53 -11.77
N GLY A 58 -0.72 -6.20 -10.49
CA GLY A 58 -1.43 -5.09 -9.85
C GLY A 58 -0.88 -4.81 -8.45
N TRP A 59 -1.11 -3.59 -7.98
CA TRP A 59 -0.70 -3.12 -6.65
C TRP A 59 -1.90 -2.73 -5.80
N ASP A 60 -1.96 -3.25 -4.58
CA ASP A 60 -2.81 -2.70 -3.54
C ASP A 60 -2.03 -1.60 -2.83
N VAL A 61 -2.28 -0.35 -3.22
CA VAL A 61 -1.49 0.80 -2.75
C VAL A 61 -1.88 1.14 -1.32
N MET A 62 -3.17 1.31 -1.10
CA MET A 62 -3.80 1.50 0.20
C MET A 62 -4.81 0.40 0.43
N ASN A 63 -4.90 -0.05 1.67
CA ASN A 63 -5.88 -1.04 2.07
C ASN A 63 -6.66 -0.54 3.27
N GLU A 64 -7.98 -0.79 3.22
CA GLU A 64 -8.94 -0.40 4.25
C GLU A 64 -9.03 1.12 4.49
N ASN A 65 -8.75 1.91 3.45
CA ASN A 65 -8.83 3.38 3.50
C ASN A 65 -10.29 3.89 3.57
N MET A 66 -11.29 3.00 3.53
CA MET A 66 -12.68 3.34 3.86
C MET A 66 -13.04 3.11 5.34
N HIS A 67 -12.28 2.28 6.05
CA HIS A 67 -12.54 1.94 7.46
C HIS A 67 -11.64 2.71 8.42
N PHE A 68 -10.47 3.10 7.94
CA PHE A 68 -9.48 3.87 8.70
C PHE A 68 -9.06 5.11 7.91
N ASN A 69 -8.37 6.00 8.59
CA ASN A 69 -7.90 7.29 8.07
C ASN A 69 -6.51 7.66 8.63
N PHE A 70 -5.66 6.68 8.99
CA PHE A 70 -4.40 6.94 9.70
C PHE A 70 -3.45 7.86 8.93
N PHE A 71 -3.23 7.58 7.64
CA PHE A 71 -2.37 8.42 6.81
C PHE A 71 -3.02 9.77 6.51
N GLU A 72 -4.35 9.80 6.33
CA GLU A 72 -5.08 11.04 6.04
C GLU A 72 -5.13 11.98 7.26
N ASP A 73 -5.25 11.44 8.46
CA ASP A 73 -5.24 12.19 9.73
C ASP A 73 -3.87 12.80 10.00
N LYS A 74 -2.79 12.12 9.66
CA LYS A 74 -1.42 12.58 9.93
C LYS A 74 -0.81 13.44 8.82
N LEU A 75 -1.14 13.17 7.56
CA LEU A 75 -0.49 13.78 6.39
C LEU A 75 -1.43 14.64 5.54
N GLY A 76 -2.72 14.65 5.87
CA GLY A 76 -3.75 15.41 5.18
C GLY A 76 -4.61 14.53 4.28
N LYS A 77 -5.83 15.03 3.99
CA LYS A 77 -6.90 14.31 3.27
C LYS A 77 -6.54 13.84 1.86
N THR A 78 -5.48 14.35 1.26
CA THR A 78 -5.04 13.95 -0.09
C THR A 78 -3.96 12.89 -0.10
N ALA A 79 -3.43 12.48 1.08
CA ALA A 79 -2.28 11.59 1.18
C ALA A 79 -2.47 10.29 0.40
N SER A 80 -3.63 9.65 0.55
CA SER A 80 -3.98 8.43 -0.19
C SER A 80 -3.89 8.62 -1.70
N ALA A 81 -4.49 9.69 -2.23
CA ALA A 81 -4.45 10.01 -3.66
C ALA A 81 -3.02 10.28 -4.15
N ASP A 82 -2.21 10.97 -3.36
CA ASP A 82 -0.80 11.24 -3.68
C ASP A 82 0.01 9.93 -3.77
N TYR A 83 -0.26 8.96 -2.91
CA TYR A 83 0.41 7.66 -2.97
C TYR A 83 0.00 6.79 -4.16
N TYR A 84 -1.28 6.82 -4.55
CA TYR A 84 -1.71 6.20 -5.80
C TYR A 84 -0.99 6.82 -7.00
N LYS A 85 -0.88 8.16 -7.04
CA LYS A 85 -0.18 8.88 -8.10
C LYS A 85 1.31 8.55 -8.16
N ILE A 86 2.00 8.53 -7.02
CA ILE A 86 3.43 8.17 -6.94
C ILE A 86 3.64 6.73 -7.39
N THR A 87 2.79 5.79 -6.96
CA THR A 87 2.90 4.38 -7.36
C THR A 87 2.70 4.22 -8.87
N GLN A 88 1.72 4.92 -9.45
CA GLN A 88 1.49 4.93 -10.89
C GLN A 88 2.68 5.53 -11.67
N GLN A 89 3.32 6.58 -11.15
CA GLN A 89 4.52 7.16 -11.79
C GLN A 89 5.71 6.17 -11.77
N LEU A 90 5.86 5.40 -10.69
CA LEU A 90 6.93 4.42 -10.55
C LEU A 90 6.70 3.15 -11.38
N ASP A 91 5.44 2.74 -11.57
CA ASP A 91 5.07 1.57 -12.38
C ASP A 91 3.83 1.83 -13.27
N PRO A 92 3.98 2.59 -14.37
CA PRO A 92 2.85 3.09 -15.16
C PRO A 92 2.11 2.01 -15.97
N GLN A 93 2.67 0.80 -16.08
CA GLN A 93 2.08 -0.30 -16.83
C GLN A 93 1.29 -1.28 -15.95
N THR A 94 1.25 -1.04 -14.63
CA THR A 94 0.64 -1.94 -13.65
C THR A 94 -0.70 -1.36 -13.18
N THR A 95 -1.70 -2.22 -12.98
CA THR A 95 -3.02 -1.80 -12.47
C THR A 95 -2.92 -1.41 -11.00
N MET A 96 -3.43 -0.22 -10.65
CA MET A 96 -3.59 0.18 -9.25
C MET A 96 -4.94 -0.30 -8.73
N LEU A 97 -4.94 -0.98 -7.58
CA LEU A 97 -6.11 -1.57 -6.96
C LEU A 97 -6.30 -0.99 -5.56
N ASN A 98 -7.55 -0.80 -5.16
CA ASN A 98 -7.92 -0.57 -3.77
C ASN A 98 -8.34 -1.91 -3.16
N CYS A 99 -7.85 -2.22 -1.96
CA CYS A 99 -8.22 -3.47 -1.27
C CYS A 99 -8.98 -3.16 0.02
N GLU A 100 -10.13 -3.80 0.15
CA GLU A 100 -11.07 -3.60 1.26
C GLU A 100 -11.44 -4.98 1.81
N ILE A 101 -11.56 -5.08 3.12
CA ILE A 101 -12.21 -6.24 3.75
C ILE A 101 -13.66 -5.88 4.01
N GLU A 102 -14.57 -6.78 3.66
CA GLU A 102 -15.96 -6.71 4.10
C GLU A 102 -15.99 -7.14 5.57
N GLN A 103 -16.14 -6.19 6.49
CA GLN A 103 -16.27 -6.50 7.93
C GLN A 103 -17.66 -7.06 8.30
N SER A 104 -18.55 -7.29 7.33
CA SER A 104 -19.97 -7.60 7.59
C SER A 104 -20.53 -8.77 6.79
N ILE A 105 -20.05 -9.99 7.04
CA ILE A 105 -20.93 -11.17 7.18
C ILE A 105 -20.42 -12.01 8.35
N ARG A 106 -20.66 -11.56 9.57
CA ARG A 106 -20.88 -12.46 10.70
C ARG A 106 -22.39 -12.60 10.83
N PHE A 107 -22.96 -13.62 10.19
CA PHE A 107 -24.22 -14.16 10.71
C PHE A 107 -23.88 -14.75 12.08
N TYR A 108 -24.64 -14.37 13.09
CA TYR A 108 -24.63 -14.99 14.41
C TYR A 108 -24.78 -16.50 14.30
#